data_AF-A0A7C2UE65-F1
#
_entry.id   AF-A0A7C2UE65-F1
#
_cell.length_a   1.000
_cell.length_b   1.000
_cell.length_c   1.000
_cell.angle_alpha   90.00
_cell.angle_beta   90.00
_cell.angle_gamma   90.00
#
_symmetry.space_group_name_H-M   'P 1'
#
loop_
_entity.id
_entity.type
_entity.pdbx_description
1 polymer ?
#
loop_
_entity_poly.entity_id
_entity_poly.type
_entity_poly.pdbx_seq_one_letter_code
_entity_poly.pdbx_strand_id
1 'polypeptide(L)'
;MTTADIPVTIDDSVNVAILSVSEDGLQGFLRDPLGEIARRTGLPLETVMERVRAMLAAGTIRRVRQTLLATNLAQGALVAWEVPQDRLHAAFDFMFREDPFSGHVVIRTTDVASPGSTYRLWTTLKVPQGFSLEKHCRLLAERVGALRYRIMPARALFVLGVGHTRRRGLEPGAKSSQPARVQWIVEERLSDLEWRVLAALKRKFRPEEIVPDIWRARAAEAGVDLETFYRVAEALDRRGLIGRFSTSWSTTSRWRADSGWPAT
;
A
#
# COMPACT_ATOMS: atom_id res chain seq x y z
N MET A 1 -39.00 13.39 9.07
CA MET A 1 -38.44 12.08 9.46
C MET A 1 -37.07 12.32 10.03
N THR A 2 -36.88 12.08 11.32
CA THR A 2 -35.59 12.13 11.99
C THR A 2 -34.67 11.10 11.34
N THR A 3 -33.62 11.56 10.64
CA THR A 3 -32.48 10.72 10.29
C THR A 3 -31.90 10.17 11.58
N ALA A 4 -32.21 8.93 11.91
CA ALA A 4 -31.49 8.22 12.95
C ALA A 4 -30.00 8.23 12.55
N ASP A 5 -29.13 8.68 13.45
CA ASP A 5 -27.69 8.73 13.19
C ASP A 5 -27.20 7.32 12.87
N ILE A 6 -26.68 7.13 11.65
CA ILE A 6 -26.13 5.86 11.21
C ILE A 6 -24.91 5.55 12.09
N PRO A 7 -24.87 4.39 12.79
CA PRO A 7 -23.74 4.06 13.65
C PRO A 7 -22.42 3.95 12.86
N VAL A 8 -21.39 4.61 13.37
CA VAL A 8 -20.06 4.69 12.73
C VAL A 8 -18.96 4.03 13.54
N THR A 9 -19.26 3.44 14.70
CA THR A 9 -18.25 2.92 15.62
C THR A 9 -17.93 1.45 15.33
N ILE A 10 -16.77 0.99 15.82
CA ILE A 10 -16.26 -0.37 15.59
C ILE A 10 -16.84 -1.43 16.55
N ASP A 11 -17.72 -1.03 17.45
CA ASP A 11 -18.44 -1.90 18.39
C ASP A 11 -19.89 -2.18 17.95
N ASP A 12 -20.41 -1.43 16.96
CA ASP A 12 -21.67 -1.76 16.29
C ASP A 12 -21.55 -3.09 15.55
N SER A 13 -22.51 -4.00 15.79
CA SER A 13 -22.46 -5.37 15.28
C SER A 13 -22.45 -5.47 13.76
N VAL A 14 -23.13 -4.54 13.06
CA VAL A 14 -23.17 -4.48 11.60
C VAL A 14 -21.81 -4.02 11.06
N ASN A 15 -21.23 -2.98 11.66
CA ASN A 15 -19.90 -2.48 11.31
C ASN A 15 -18.83 -3.55 11.57
N VAL A 16 -18.89 -4.26 12.71
CA VAL A 16 -18.00 -5.39 13.00
C VAL A 16 -18.10 -6.48 11.92
N ALA A 17 -19.32 -6.87 11.52
CA ALA A 17 -19.52 -7.87 10.48
C ALA A 17 -18.91 -7.42 9.14
N ILE A 18 -19.15 -6.18 8.72
CA ILE A 18 -18.57 -5.60 7.51
C ILE A 18 -17.04 -5.57 7.56
N LEU A 19 -16.46 -5.09 8.66
CA LEU A 19 -15.00 -4.97 8.81
C LEU A 19 -14.32 -6.35 8.88
N SER A 20 -14.97 -7.35 9.47
CA SER A 20 -14.44 -8.72 9.55
C SER A 20 -14.15 -9.33 8.17
N VAL A 21 -14.92 -8.95 7.16
CA VAL A 21 -14.74 -9.35 5.76
C VAL A 21 -13.86 -8.36 5.01
N SER A 22 -14.17 -7.07 5.12
CA SER A 22 -13.60 -6.03 4.24
C SER A 22 -12.21 -5.55 4.63
N GLU A 23 -11.72 -5.83 5.84
CA GLU A 23 -10.33 -5.57 6.20
C GLU A 23 -9.42 -6.50 5.40
N ASP A 24 -9.42 -7.80 5.67
CA ASP A 24 -8.42 -8.72 5.12
C ASP A 24 -8.98 -9.88 4.28
N GLY A 25 -10.31 -9.98 4.12
CA GLY A 25 -10.97 -11.14 3.50
C GLY A 25 -11.10 -11.12 1.98
N LEU A 26 -10.95 -9.95 1.35
CA LEU A 26 -11.17 -9.77 -0.09
C LEU A 26 -9.86 -9.71 -0.86
N GLN A 27 -9.32 -10.89 -1.18
CA GLN A 27 -8.06 -11.02 -1.92
C GLN A 27 -8.25 -10.79 -3.42
N GLY A 28 -7.22 -10.23 -4.05
CA GLY A 28 -7.17 -9.97 -5.49
C GLY A 28 -8.17 -8.92 -5.97
N PHE A 29 -8.51 -9.00 -7.26
CA PHE A 29 -9.50 -8.13 -7.89
C PHE A 29 -10.89 -8.77 -7.90
N LEU A 30 -11.90 -7.98 -7.52
CA LEU A 30 -13.30 -8.38 -7.57
C LEU A 30 -14.07 -7.37 -8.40
N ARG A 31 -14.87 -7.85 -9.37
CA ARG A 31 -15.78 -7.00 -10.16
C ARG A 31 -16.86 -6.35 -9.27
N ASP A 32 -17.29 -7.02 -8.22
CA ASP A 32 -18.26 -6.50 -7.25
C ASP A 32 -17.79 -6.73 -5.81
N PRO A 33 -16.86 -5.89 -5.30
CA PRO A 33 -16.32 -6.06 -3.96
C PRO A 33 -17.35 -5.77 -2.86
N LEU A 34 -18.31 -4.85 -3.09
CA LEU A 34 -19.32 -4.50 -2.09
C LEU A 34 -20.40 -5.59 -1.99
N GLY A 35 -20.82 -6.16 -3.12
CA GLY A 35 -21.71 -7.32 -3.12
C GLY A 35 -21.04 -8.58 -2.59
N GLU A 36 -19.73 -8.74 -2.71
CA GLU A 36 -19.00 -9.81 -2.02
C GLU A 36 -19.07 -9.66 -0.49
N ILE A 37 -18.94 -8.42 0.03
CA ILE A 37 -19.13 -8.14 1.47
C ILE A 37 -20.56 -8.48 1.89
N ALA A 38 -21.55 -8.02 1.12
CA ALA A 38 -22.97 -8.31 1.39
C ALA A 38 -23.23 -9.82 1.45
N ARG A 39 -22.77 -10.58 0.46
CA ARG A 39 -22.94 -12.05 0.42
C ARG A 39 -22.28 -12.76 1.60
N ARG A 40 -21.05 -12.38 1.97
CA ARG A 40 -20.33 -13.04 3.08
C ARG A 40 -20.86 -12.67 4.46
N THR A 41 -21.44 -11.49 4.61
CA THR A 41 -22.01 -11.02 5.88
C THR A 41 -23.49 -11.37 6.03
N GLY A 42 -24.18 -11.69 4.93
CA GLY A 42 -25.64 -11.86 4.91
C GLY A 42 -26.41 -10.53 5.01
N LEU A 43 -25.72 -9.40 4.91
CA LEU A 43 -26.33 -8.07 5.00
C LEU A 43 -26.83 -7.60 3.63
N PRO A 44 -27.90 -6.77 3.58
CA PRO A 44 -28.29 -6.10 2.34
C PRO A 44 -27.16 -5.20 1.79
N LEU A 45 -26.99 -5.17 0.47
CA LEU A 45 -25.98 -4.34 -0.19
C LEU A 45 -26.12 -2.86 0.18
N GLU A 46 -27.35 -2.35 0.24
CA GLU A 46 -27.63 -0.97 0.66
C GLU A 46 -27.10 -0.68 2.07
N THR A 47 -27.30 -1.60 3.01
CA THR A 47 -26.76 -1.49 4.38
C THR A 47 -25.24 -1.48 4.38
N VAL A 48 -24.60 -2.37 3.60
CA VAL A 48 -23.13 -2.38 3.48
C VAL A 48 -22.61 -1.05 2.96
N MET A 49 -23.21 -0.52 1.89
CA MET A 49 -22.82 0.77 1.33
C MET A 49 -23.02 1.91 2.32
N GLU A 50 -24.21 2.00 2.94
CA GLU A 50 -24.54 3.03 3.92
C GLU A 50 -23.51 3.06 5.08
N ARG A 51 -23.19 1.89 5.64
CA ARG A 51 -22.23 1.77 6.75
C ARG A 51 -20.80 2.08 6.33
N VAL A 52 -20.36 1.60 5.16
CA VAL A 52 -19.01 1.93 4.65
C VAL A 52 -18.87 3.43 4.38
N ARG A 53 -19.90 4.07 3.80
CA ARG A 53 -19.93 5.53 3.60
C ARG A 53 -19.84 6.28 4.92
N ALA A 54 -20.69 5.92 5.88
CA ALA A 54 -20.75 6.58 7.19
C ALA A 54 -19.43 6.44 7.96
N MET A 55 -18.86 5.23 8.01
CA MET A 55 -17.56 4.99 8.64
C MET A 55 -16.42 5.74 7.95
N LEU A 56 -16.44 5.86 6.62
CA LEU A 56 -15.41 6.59 5.87
C LEU A 56 -15.53 8.11 6.09
N ALA A 57 -16.76 8.65 6.09
CA ALA A 57 -17.03 10.06 6.35
C ALA A 57 -16.65 10.46 7.78
N ALA A 58 -16.93 9.61 8.76
CA ALA A 58 -16.57 9.82 10.17
C ALA A 58 -15.08 9.59 10.47
N GLY A 59 -14.32 9.03 9.53
CA GLY A 59 -12.90 8.70 9.73
C GLY A 59 -12.65 7.42 10.54
N THR A 60 -13.69 6.67 10.91
CA THR A 60 -13.58 5.34 11.50
C THR A 60 -12.85 4.38 10.58
N ILE A 61 -13.03 4.49 9.26
CA ILE A 61 -12.11 3.89 8.30
C ILE A 61 -11.41 5.00 7.53
N ARG A 62 -10.09 4.89 7.34
CA ARG A 62 -9.28 5.97 6.75
C ARG A 62 -9.24 5.92 5.23
N ARG A 63 -9.47 4.75 4.64
CA ARG A 63 -9.40 4.53 3.20
C ARG A 63 -10.17 3.28 2.80
N VAL A 64 -10.75 3.36 1.61
CA VAL A 64 -11.25 2.23 0.82
C VAL A 64 -10.54 2.30 -0.53
N ARG A 65 -9.91 1.22 -0.98
CA ARG A 65 -9.22 1.14 -2.29
C ARG A 65 -8.80 -0.28 -2.66
N GLN A 66 -8.45 -0.49 -3.92
CA GLN A 66 -7.58 -1.60 -4.31
C GLN A 66 -6.14 -1.34 -3.83
N THR A 67 -5.51 -2.35 -3.23
CA THR A 67 -4.11 -2.26 -2.82
C THR A 67 -3.17 -2.51 -4.00
N LEU A 68 -2.12 -1.70 -4.12
CA LEU A 68 -1.06 -1.89 -5.10
C LEU A 68 0.10 -2.69 -4.49
N LEU A 69 0.59 -3.70 -5.21
CA LEU A 69 1.83 -4.40 -4.88
C LEU A 69 3.00 -3.76 -5.64
N ALA A 70 3.41 -2.59 -5.16
CA ALA A 70 4.40 -1.72 -5.80
C ALA A 70 5.84 -2.25 -5.79
N THR A 71 6.06 -3.50 -5.39
CA THR A 71 7.39 -4.14 -5.34
C THR A 71 7.86 -4.58 -6.73
N ASN A 72 6.93 -4.86 -7.64
CA ASN A 72 7.24 -5.34 -8.99
C ASN A 72 7.18 -4.24 -10.05
N LEU A 73 6.70 -3.04 -9.70
CA LEU A 73 6.47 -1.95 -10.66
C LEU A 73 7.58 -0.90 -10.72
N ALA A 74 8.49 -0.91 -9.75
CA ALA A 74 9.59 0.02 -9.67
C ALA A 74 10.77 -0.68 -8.99
N GLN A 75 11.98 -0.45 -9.51
CA GLN A 75 13.18 -0.94 -8.87
C GLN A 75 13.37 -0.22 -7.54
N GLY A 76 13.59 -0.98 -6.48
CA GLY A 76 13.80 -0.43 -5.16
C GLY A 76 14.75 -1.25 -4.32
N ALA A 77 15.37 -0.59 -3.36
CA ALA A 77 16.28 -1.21 -2.42
C ALA A 77 16.21 -0.55 -1.05
N LEU A 78 16.61 -1.32 -0.05
CA LEU A 78 17.10 -0.75 1.19
C LEU A 78 18.52 -0.25 0.92
N VAL A 79 18.81 0.99 1.30
CA VAL A 79 20.14 1.57 1.15
C VAL A 79 20.63 2.02 2.52
N ALA A 80 21.81 1.54 2.88
CA ALA A 80 22.51 1.93 4.09
C ALA A 80 23.60 2.94 3.73
N TRP A 81 23.69 4.04 4.46
CA TRP A 81 24.60 5.15 4.19
C TRP A 81 25.53 5.38 5.38
N GLU A 82 26.82 5.46 5.08
CA GLU A 82 27.85 5.94 5.99
C GLU A 82 28.06 7.43 5.70
N VAL A 83 27.62 8.28 6.63
CA VAL A 83 27.69 9.75 6.51
C VAL A 83 28.46 10.29 7.71
N PRO A 84 29.33 11.31 7.54
CA PRO A 84 30.01 11.96 8.64
C PRO A 84 29.02 12.44 9.72
N GLN A 85 29.42 12.35 11.00
CA GLN A 85 28.53 12.59 12.13
C GLN A 85 27.96 14.01 12.16
N ASP A 86 28.75 14.99 11.74
CA ASP A 86 28.39 16.41 11.61
C ASP A 86 27.36 16.65 10.49
N ARG A 87 27.25 15.75 9.51
CA ARG A 87 26.32 15.85 8.38
C ARG A 87 25.09 14.96 8.48
N LEU A 88 25.08 14.01 9.42
CA LEU A 88 24.07 12.95 9.51
C LEU A 88 22.62 13.48 9.52
N HIS A 89 22.35 14.53 10.31
CA HIS A 89 21.01 15.13 10.40
C HIS A 89 20.64 15.93 9.14
N ALA A 90 21.57 16.66 8.54
CA ALA A 90 21.33 17.37 7.30
C ALA A 90 21.06 16.40 6.13
N ALA A 91 21.80 15.29 6.07
CA ALA A 91 21.59 14.22 5.11
C ALA A 91 20.20 13.57 5.26
N PHE A 92 19.79 13.30 6.52
CA PHE A 92 18.45 12.82 6.83
C PHE A 92 17.38 13.79 6.33
N ASP A 93 17.48 15.07 6.66
CA ASP A 93 16.47 16.07 6.30
C ASP A 93 16.36 16.22 4.79
N PHE A 94 17.48 16.25 4.07
CA PHE A 94 17.50 16.31 2.61
C PHE A 94 16.80 15.09 2.00
N MET A 95 17.20 13.87 2.36
CA MET A 95 16.61 12.65 1.81
C MET A 95 15.13 12.51 2.20
N PHE A 96 14.72 12.98 3.37
CA PHE A 96 13.33 12.89 3.82
C PHE A 96 12.40 13.94 3.16
N ARG A 97 12.90 15.15 2.91
CA ARG A 97 12.07 16.29 2.47
C ARG A 97 12.21 16.60 0.99
N GLU A 98 13.41 16.45 0.44
CA GLU A 98 13.76 16.94 -0.90
C GLU A 98 13.86 15.82 -1.94
N ASP A 99 14.26 14.60 -1.57
CA ASP A 99 14.33 13.48 -2.52
C ASP A 99 12.96 12.79 -2.68
N PRO A 100 12.30 12.88 -3.84
CA PRO A 100 10.98 12.26 -4.06
C PRO A 100 11.05 10.73 -4.16
N PHE A 101 12.25 10.17 -4.33
CA PHE A 101 12.48 8.72 -4.48
C PHE A 101 12.87 8.03 -3.18
N SER A 102 13.06 8.81 -2.11
CA SER A 102 13.28 8.33 -0.75
C SER A 102 11.96 8.14 -0.02
N GLY A 103 11.69 6.90 0.37
CA GLY A 103 10.51 6.53 1.16
C GLY A 103 10.78 6.62 2.66
N HIS A 104 10.97 5.47 3.31
CA HIS A 104 11.27 5.42 4.73
C HIS A 104 12.74 5.78 4.99
N VAL A 105 12.98 6.89 5.66
CA VAL A 105 14.30 7.39 6.04
C VAL A 105 14.42 7.34 7.56
N VAL A 106 15.48 6.71 8.08
CA VAL A 106 15.72 6.60 9.53
C VAL A 106 17.19 6.68 9.87
N ILE A 107 17.49 7.28 11.03
CA ILE A 107 18.79 7.17 11.68
C ILE A 107 18.72 6.00 12.66
N ARG A 108 19.72 5.12 12.62
CA ARG A 108 19.88 4.00 13.53
C ARG A 108 21.16 4.16 14.35
N THR A 109 21.10 3.63 15.55
CA THR A 109 22.24 3.44 16.45
C THR A 109 22.38 1.94 16.72
N THR A 110 23.61 1.51 17.00
CA THR A 110 23.92 0.14 17.35
C THR A 110 24.78 0.17 18.61
N ASP A 111 24.40 -0.61 19.62
CA ASP A 111 25.09 -0.63 20.91
C ASP A 111 26.46 -1.33 20.85
N VAL A 112 26.64 -2.25 19.89
CA VAL A 112 27.88 -3.01 19.68
C VAL A 112 28.56 -2.56 18.39
N ALA A 113 29.84 -2.19 18.49
CA ALA A 113 30.66 -1.87 17.34
C ALA A 113 30.80 -3.10 16.44
N SER A 114 30.39 -2.94 15.18
CA SER A 114 30.49 -3.99 14.14
C SER A 114 30.81 -3.33 12.80
N PRO A 115 31.25 -4.06 11.78
CA PRO A 115 31.48 -3.47 10.46
C PRO A 115 30.26 -2.71 9.88
N GLY A 116 29.04 -3.04 10.34
CA GLY A 116 27.81 -2.36 9.95
C GLY A 116 27.45 -1.13 10.78
N SER A 117 28.08 -0.89 11.94
CA SER A 117 27.69 0.18 12.87
C SER A 117 27.97 1.59 12.34
N THR A 118 28.82 1.72 11.31
CA THR A 118 29.11 3.00 10.65
C THR A 118 27.97 3.46 9.73
N TYR A 119 27.13 2.53 9.27
CA TYR A 119 25.95 2.85 8.45
C TYR A 119 24.78 3.27 9.33
N ARG A 120 24.74 4.55 9.67
CA ARG A 120 23.74 5.09 10.59
C ARG A 120 22.50 5.64 9.91
N LEU A 121 22.58 6.05 8.65
CA LEU A 121 21.42 6.51 7.89
C LEU A 121 20.92 5.39 6.98
N TRP A 122 19.61 5.16 6.97
CA TRP A 122 18.97 4.12 6.18
C TRP A 122 17.80 4.70 5.41
N THR A 123 17.76 4.42 4.10
CA THR A 123 16.64 4.80 3.24
C THR A 123 16.05 3.61 2.53
N THR A 124 14.75 3.64 2.25
CA THR A 124 14.16 2.83 1.19
C THR A 124 14.08 3.68 -0.06
N LEU A 125 14.78 3.31 -1.12
CA LEU A 125 14.73 4.02 -2.40
C LEU A 125 13.86 3.26 -3.41
N LYS A 126 13.14 4.01 -4.25
CA LYS A 126 12.48 3.48 -5.45
C LYS A 126 12.63 4.45 -6.61
N VAL A 127 13.08 3.95 -7.76
CA VAL A 127 13.24 4.76 -8.99
C VAL A 127 12.18 4.39 -10.03
N PRO A 128 11.76 5.34 -10.89
CA PRO A 128 10.82 5.06 -11.97
C PRO A 128 11.40 4.06 -12.98
N GLN A 129 10.51 3.41 -13.75
CA GLN A 129 10.93 2.53 -14.84
C GLN A 129 11.81 3.29 -15.83
N GLY A 130 12.90 2.66 -16.29
CA GLY A 130 13.88 3.27 -17.19
C GLY A 130 14.99 4.08 -16.51
N PHE A 131 14.89 4.34 -15.20
CA PHE A 131 15.96 5.00 -14.42
C PHE A 131 16.81 3.98 -13.66
N SER A 132 18.08 4.31 -13.40
CA SER A 132 19.00 3.44 -12.64
C SER A 132 19.04 3.83 -11.17
N LEU A 133 18.77 2.84 -10.32
CA LEU A 133 18.89 2.97 -8.87
C LEU A 133 20.31 3.32 -8.45
N GLU A 134 21.32 2.75 -9.11
CA GLU A 134 22.73 3.01 -8.84
C GLU A 134 23.13 4.45 -9.20
N LYS A 135 22.62 4.98 -10.31
CA LYS A 135 22.82 6.39 -10.67
C LYS A 135 22.19 7.32 -9.63
N HIS A 136 20.98 7.03 -9.18
CA HIS A 136 20.33 7.82 -8.13
C HIS A 136 21.09 7.75 -6.81
N CYS A 137 21.58 6.57 -6.41
CA CYS A 137 22.38 6.43 -5.19
C CYS A 137 23.68 7.25 -5.25
N ARG A 138 24.35 7.30 -6.41
CA ARG A 138 25.54 8.14 -6.59
C ARG A 138 25.23 9.63 -6.44
N LEU A 139 24.16 10.10 -7.08
CA LEU A 139 23.71 11.48 -6.96
C LEU A 139 23.43 11.85 -5.49
N LEU A 140 22.72 10.98 -4.77
CA LEU A 140 22.44 11.19 -3.35
C LEU A 140 23.72 11.17 -2.51
N ALA A 141 24.65 10.24 -2.76
CA ALA A 141 25.91 10.15 -2.04
C ALA A 141 26.73 11.43 -2.16
N GLU A 142 26.84 11.99 -3.37
CA GLU A 142 27.49 13.28 -3.61
C GLU A 142 26.78 14.41 -2.88
N ARG A 143 25.44 14.46 -2.95
CA ARG A 143 24.64 15.53 -2.37
C ARG A 143 24.69 15.59 -0.85
N VAL A 144 24.71 14.44 -0.19
CA VAL A 144 24.74 14.37 1.28
C VAL A 144 26.14 14.22 1.87
N GLY A 145 27.15 14.06 1.01
CA GLY A 145 28.54 13.79 1.43
C GLY A 145 28.69 12.43 2.11
N ALA A 146 28.02 11.39 1.59
CA ALA A 146 28.20 10.03 2.08
C ALA A 146 29.60 9.51 1.75
N LEU A 147 30.28 8.90 2.71
CA LEU A 147 31.58 8.26 2.51
C LEU A 147 31.43 6.94 1.76
N ARG A 148 30.39 6.18 2.11
CA ARG A 148 30.05 4.89 1.53
C ARG A 148 28.55 4.67 1.57
N TYR A 149 28.07 3.79 0.69
CA TYR A 149 26.71 3.28 0.76
C TYR A 149 26.64 1.84 0.27
N ARG A 150 25.60 1.12 0.73
CA ARG A 150 25.33 -0.26 0.35
C ARG A 150 23.89 -0.37 -0.15
N ILE A 151 23.73 -0.70 -1.44
CA ILE A 151 22.43 -1.01 -2.04
C ILE A 151 22.09 -2.47 -1.73
N MET A 152 20.90 -2.71 -1.19
CA MET A 152 20.37 -4.04 -0.87
C MET A 152 19.00 -4.23 -1.52
N PRO A 153 18.96 -4.62 -2.80
CA PRO A 153 17.71 -4.95 -3.47
C PRO A 153 17.05 -6.17 -2.83
N ALA A 154 15.73 -6.12 -2.67
CA ALA A 154 15.00 -7.28 -2.22
C ALA A 154 14.93 -8.31 -3.36
N ARG A 155 15.21 -9.58 -3.06
CA ARG A 155 15.13 -10.69 -4.04
C ARG A 155 13.80 -11.44 -3.94
N ALA A 156 13.30 -11.57 -2.73
CA ALA A 156 12.10 -12.32 -2.42
C ALA A 156 11.36 -11.67 -1.23
N LEU A 157 10.05 -11.83 -1.21
CA LEU A 157 9.17 -11.36 -0.15
C LEU A 157 8.44 -12.56 0.47
N PHE A 158 8.36 -12.52 1.79
CA PHE A 158 7.56 -13.42 2.60
C PHE A 158 6.55 -12.59 3.37
N VAL A 159 5.26 -12.75 3.09
CA VAL A 159 4.21 -11.93 3.69
C VAL A 159 3.75 -12.56 4.99
N LEU A 160 3.88 -11.80 6.09
CA LEU A 160 3.26 -12.12 7.37
C LEU A 160 1.92 -11.36 7.45
N GLY A 161 0.82 -12.06 7.70
CA GLY A 161 -0.49 -11.43 7.92
C GLY A 161 -0.50 -10.70 9.27
N VAL A 162 -0.75 -9.39 9.27
CA VAL A 162 -0.67 -8.54 10.48
C VAL A 162 -2.00 -7.89 10.89
N GLY A 163 -3.13 -8.35 10.36
CA GLY A 163 -4.46 -7.79 10.65
C GLY A 163 -4.81 -7.80 12.15
N HIS A 164 -5.31 -6.66 12.66
CA HIS A 164 -5.63 -6.48 14.08
C HIS A 164 -6.73 -7.44 14.54
N THR A 165 -7.81 -7.54 13.77
CA THR A 165 -8.93 -8.45 14.06
C THR A 165 -8.48 -9.92 14.03
N ARG A 166 -7.61 -10.29 13.09
CA ARG A 166 -7.02 -11.65 12.99
C ARG A 166 -6.12 -11.99 14.20
N ARG A 167 -5.47 -11.01 14.81
CA ARG A 167 -4.55 -11.22 15.94
C ARG A 167 -5.24 -11.39 17.29
N ARG A 168 -6.51 -10.97 17.42
CA ARG A 168 -7.21 -10.90 18.70
C ARG A 168 -7.44 -12.26 19.38
N GLY A 169 -7.21 -13.38 18.69
CA GLY A 169 -7.30 -14.74 19.23
C GLY A 169 -6.14 -15.67 18.83
N LEU A 170 -4.97 -15.12 18.47
CA LEU A 170 -3.78 -15.93 18.18
C LEU A 170 -2.97 -16.18 19.45
N GLU A 171 -2.86 -17.45 19.84
CA GLU A 171 -2.00 -17.86 20.96
C GLU A 171 -0.51 -17.67 20.66
N PRO A 172 0.33 -17.38 21.68
CA PRO A 172 1.78 -17.36 21.52
C PRO A 172 2.31 -18.66 20.90
N GLY A 173 3.09 -18.55 19.82
CA GLY A 173 3.65 -19.70 19.10
C GLY A 173 2.72 -20.30 18.03
N ALA A 174 1.51 -19.77 17.84
CA ALA A 174 0.64 -20.17 16.74
C ALA A 174 1.35 -19.97 15.39
N LYS A 175 1.35 -21.01 14.55
CA LYS A 175 1.96 -21.02 13.21
C LYS A 175 1.03 -21.65 12.19
N SER A 176 1.19 -21.23 10.94
CA SER A 176 0.55 -21.88 9.79
C SER A 176 1.04 -23.34 9.69
N SER A 177 0.13 -24.26 9.37
CA SER A 177 0.47 -25.64 9.01
C SER A 177 1.11 -25.75 7.63
N GLN A 178 0.95 -24.72 6.79
CA GLN A 178 1.54 -24.65 5.45
C GLN A 178 2.73 -23.68 5.42
N PRO A 179 3.78 -23.99 4.64
CA PRO A 179 4.90 -23.09 4.41
C PRO A 179 4.47 -21.74 3.82
N ALA A 180 5.25 -20.70 4.11
CA ALA A 180 5.05 -19.40 3.48
C ALA A 180 5.28 -19.50 1.97
N ARG A 181 4.39 -18.91 1.18
CA ARG A 181 4.59 -18.78 -0.26
C ARG A 181 5.54 -17.63 -0.53
N VAL A 182 6.66 -17.93 -1.17
CA VAL A 182 7.63 -16.93 -1.60
C VAL A 182 7.05 -16.12 -2.77
N GLN A 183 7.23 -14.81 -2.71
CA GLN A 183 6.96 -13.92 -3.84
C GLN A 183 8.31 -13.42 -4.37
N TRP A 184 8.66 -13.85 -5.57
CA TRP A 184 9.87 -13.38 -6.24
C TRP A 184 9.66 -11.98 -6.79
N ILE A 185 10.65 -11.12 -6.63
CA ILE A 185 10.61 -9.79 -7.20
C ILE A 185 11.06 -9.89 -8.66
N VAL A 186 10.09 -9.71 -9.56
CA VAL A 186 10.30 -9.62 -10.99
C VAL A 186 9.84 -8.23 -11.42
N GLU A 187 10.68 -7.53 -12.17
CA GLU A 187 10.31 -6.23 -12.71
C GLU A 187 9.26 -6.43 -13.82
N GLU A 188 8.10 -5.84 -13.62
CA GLU A 188 6.95 -5.95 -14.50
C GLU A 188 6.75 -4.62 -15.23
N ARG A 189 6.77 -4.68 -16.56
CA ARG A 189 6.47 -3.52 -17.40
C ARG A 189 4.97 -3.45 -17.65
N LEU A 190 4.45 -2.25 -17.54
CA LEU A 190 3.05 -1.95 -17.85
C LEU A 190 2.99 -1.15 -19.14
N SER A 191 2.00 -1.48 -19.97
CA SER A 191 1.56 -0.65 -21.08
C SER A 191 0.89 0.64 -20.58
N ASP A 192 0.76 1.64 -21.45
CA ASP A 192 0.07 2.89 -21.12
C ASP A 192 -1.39 2.68 -20.71
N LEU A 193 -2.06 1.70 -21.32
CA LEU A 193 -3.41 1.29 -20.95
C LEU A 193 -3.45 0.75 -19.51
N GLU A 194 -2.52 -0.15 -19.17
CA GLU A 194 -2.42 -0.71 -17.81
C GLU A 194 -2.09 0.38 -16.78
N TRP A 195 -1.21 1.33 -17.13
CA TRP A 195 -0.91 2.47 -16.26
C TRP A 195 -2.14 3.33 -15.97
N ARG A 196 -2.94 3.66 -16.99
CA ARG A 196 -4.19 4.43 -16.80
C ARG A 196 -5.18 3.71 -15.90
N VAL A 197 -5.43 2.41 -16.16
CA VAL A 197 -6.34 1.60 -15.35
C VAL A 197 -5.83 1.48 -13.91
N LEU A 198 -4.55 1.19 -13.72
CA LEU A 198 -3.93 1.05 -12.40
C LEU A 198 -3.99 2.35 -11.60
N ALA A 199 -3.81 3.50 -12.26
CA ALA A 199 -3.90 4.81 -11.62
C ALA A 199 -5.31 5.07 -11.05
N ALA A 200 -6.36 4.78 -11.82
CA ALA A 200 -7.74 4.89 -11.38
C ALA A 200 -8.08 3.87 -10.27
N LEU A 201 -7.56 2.65 -10.39
CA LEU A 201 -7.82 1.53 -9.48
C LEU A 201 -7.21 1.75 -8.08
N LYS A 202 -5.99 2.29 -7.99
CA LYS A 202 -5.28 2.49 -6.70
C LYS A 202 -5.74 3.74 -5.93
N ARG A 203 -6.45 4.66 -6.59
CA ARG A 203 -6.94 5.90 -5.95
C ARG A 203 -7.93 5.56 -4.84
N LYS A 204 -7.86 6.31 -3.74
CA LYS A 204 -8.78 6.17 -2.60
C LYS A 204 -10.20 6.56 -3.04
N PHE A 205 -11.20 5.79 -2.62
CA PHE A 205 -12.59 6.17 -2.78
C PHE A 205 -12.97 7.28 -1.79
N ARG A 206 -13.81 8.21 -2.25
CA ARG A 206 -14.59 9.13 -1.42
C ARG A 206 -15.91 8.47 -1.01
N PRO A 207 -16.56 8.91 0.08
CA PRO A 207 -17.84 8.33 0.50
C PRO A 207 -18.89 8.27 -0.62
N GLU A 208 -18.97 9.32 -1.44
CA GLU A 208 -19.98 9.44 -2.51
C GLU A 208 -19.74 8.44 -3.65
N GLU A 209 -18.53 7.90 -3.76
CA GLU A 209 -18.15 6.93 -4.79
C GLU A 209 -18.44 5.48 -4.38
N ILE A 210 -18.86 5.22 -3.15
CA ILE A 210 -19.22 3.88 -2.68
C ILE A 210 -20.62 3.56 -3.20
N VAL A 211 -20.75 3.04 -4.41
CA VAL A 211 -22.03 2.73 -5.09
C VAL A 211 -22.03 1.28 -5.62
N PRO A 212 -23.17 0.69 -6.04
CA PRO A 212 -23.21 -0.71 -6.48
C PRO A 212 -22.18 -1.05 -7.57
N ASP A 213 -22.14 -0.24 -8.64
CA ASP A 213 -21.15 -0.37 -9.72
C ASP A 213 -19.90 0.47 -9.43
N ILE A 214 -19.19 0.14 -8.36
CA ILE A 214 -18.09 0.96 -7.81
C ILE A 214 -16.97 1.25 -8.84
N TRP A 215 -16.80 0.37 -9.84
CA TRP A 215 -15.76 0.50 -10.87
C TRP A 215 -16.19 1.30 -12.11
N ARG A 216 -17.49 1.59 -12.29
CA ARG A 216 -17.97 2.29 -13.50
C ARG A 216 -17.37 3.68 -13.64
N ALA A 217 -17.33 4.45 -12.55
CA ALA A 217 -16.68 5.75 -12.53
C ALA A 217 -15.16 5.64 -12.76
N ARG A 218 -14.53 4.54 -12.35
CA ARG A 218 -13.08 4.29 -12.55
C ARG A 218 -12.73 3.94 -13.98
N ALA A 219 -13.59 3.17 -14.65
CA ALA A 219 -13.46 2.89 -16.07
C ALA A 219 -13.53 4.19 -16.88
N ALA A 220 -14.50 5.05 -16.58
CA ALA A 220 -14.63 6.38 -17.19
C ALA A 220 -13.40 7.27 -16.91
N GLU A 221 -12.92 7.32 -15.66
CA GLU A 221 -11.70 8.05 -15.27
C GLU A 221 -10.46 7.56 -16.06
N ALA A 222 -10.36 6.26 -16.31
CA ALA A 222 -9.29 5.66 -17.09
C ALA A 222 -9.48 5.81 -18.62
N GLY A 223 -10.62 6.32 -19.09
CA GLY A 223 -10.95 6.48 -20.51
C GLY A 223 -11.16 5.15 -21.23
N VAL A 224 -11.81 4.18 -20.58
CA VAL A 224 -12.12 2.86 -21.14
C VAL A 224 -13.54 2.43 -20.79
N ASP A 225 -14.10 1.49 -21.54
CA ASP A 225 -15.35 0.82 -21.15
C ASP A 225 -15.14 -0.12 -19.94
N LEU A 226 -16.24 -0.52 -19.31
CA LEU A 226 -16.22 -1.28 -18.07
C LEU A 226 -15.62 -2.69 -18.23
N GLU A 227 -15.88 -3.37 -19.35
CA GLU A 227 -15.32 -4.71 -19.59
C GLU A 227 -13.81 -4.64 -19.88
N THR A 228 -13.36 -3.63 -20.60
CA THR A 228 -11.94 -3.35 -20.78
C THR A 228 -11.27 -3.09 -19.43
N PHE A 229 -11.89 -2.30 -18.55
CA PHE A 229 -11.38 -2.05 -17.20
C PHE A 229 -11.24 -3.35 -16.39
N TYR A 230 -12.26 -4.21 -16.40
CA TYR A 230 -12.23 -5.52 -15.72
C TYR A 230 -11.13 -6.42 -16.26
N ARG A 231 -11.05 -6.59 -17.58
CA ARG A 231 -10.03 -7.43 -18.22
C ARG A 231 -8.61 -7.01 -17.81
N VAL A 232 -8.35 -5.70 -17.79
CA VAL A 232 -7.03 -5.16 -17.40
C VAL A 232 -6.79 -5.37 -15.91
N ALA A 233 -7.75 -5.07 -15.03
CA ALA A 233 -7.62 -5.26 -13.59
C ALA A 233 -7.38 -6.74 -13.23
N GLU A 234 -8.11 -7.67 -13.86
CA GLU A 234 -7.90 -9.11 -13.69
C GLU A 234 -6.53 -9.58 -14.20
N ALA A 235 -6.01 -8.99 -15.28
CA ALA A 235 -4.66 -9.28 -15.77
C ALA A 235 -3.58 -8.81 -14.78
N LEU A 236 -3.75 -7.62 -14.20
CA LEU A 236 -2.87 -7.10 -13.15
C LEU A 236 -2.91 -7.98 -11.90
N ASP A 237 -4.08 -8.51 -11.54
CA ASP A 237 -4.25 -9.43 -10.42
C ASP A 237 -3.54 -10.77 -10.66
N ARG A 238 -3.72 -11.37 -11.85
CA ARG A 238 -3.03 -12.62 -12.23
C ARG A 238 -1.51 -12.49 -12.19
N ARG A 239 -0.97 -11.30 -12.47
CA ARG A 239 0.47 -10.98 -12.38
C ARG A 239 0.92 -10.61 -10.96
N GLY A 240 0.01 -10.60 -9.98
CA GLY A 240 0.31 -10.25 -8.59
C GLY A 240 0.73 -8.78 -8.41
N LEU A 241 0.24 -7.89 -9.27
CA LEU A 241 0.56 -6.45 -9.22
C LEU A 241 -0.40 -5.65 -8.34
N ILE A 242 -1.57 -6.22 -8.06
CA ILE A 242 -2.53 -5.69 -7.11
C ILE A 242 -2.80 -6.72 -6.02
N GLY A 243 -3.10 -6.21 -4.83
CA GLY A 243 -3.42 -7.02 -3.66
C GLY A 243 -4.92 -7.03 -3.42
N ARG A 244 -5.31 -7.01 -2.16
CA ARG A 244 -6.71 -6.95 -1.71
C ARG A 244 -7.43 -5.65 -2.06
N PHE A 245 -8.74 -5.74 -2.22
CA PHE A 245 -9.65 -4.61 -1.96
C PHE A 245 -9.83 -4.50 -0.45
N SER A 246 -9.53 -3.34 0.15
CA SER A 246 -9.70 -3.22 1.61
C SER A 246 -10.23 -1.89 2.08
N THR A 247 -11.02 -1.99 3.14
CA THR A 247 -11.25 -0.93 4.11
C THR A 247 -10.12 -1.03 5.14
N SER A 248 -9.51 0.08 5.53
CA SER A 248 -8.48 0.02 6.58
C SER A 248 -8.65 1.10 7.61
N TRP A 249 -8.62 0.70 8.87
CA TRP A 249 -8.39 1.54 10.02
C TRP A 249 -6.92 1.46 10.46
N SER A 250 -6.42 2.52 11.09
CA SER A 250 -5.05 2.55 11.61
C SER A 250 -5.00 3.45 12.84
N THR A 251 -4.33 3.01 13.89
CA THR A 251 -3.98 3.82 15.07
C THR A 251 -2.67 4.60 14.89
N THR A 252 -1.96 4.44 13.76
CA THR A 252 -0.61 4.99 13.56
C THR A 252 -0.60 6.03 12.43
N SER A 253 0.00 7.19 12.70
CA SER A 253 0.05 8.35 11.82
C SER A 253 0.92 8.15 10.56
N ARG A 254 0.44 8.73 9.45
CA ARG A 254 1.13 9.12 8.21
C ARG A 254 1.96 8.05 7.47
N TRP A 255 1.33 7.46 6.46
CA TRP A 255 1.99 7.00 5.23
C TRP A 255 1.56 7.89 4.07
N ARG A 256 2.47 8.67 3.48
CA ARG A 256 2.25 9.26 2.15
C ARG A 256 2.58 8.19 1.12
N ALA A 257 1.54 7.52 0.63
CA ALA A 257 1.61 6.72 -0.60
C ALA A 257 1.20 7.55 -1.83
N ASP A 258 1.16 8.88 -1.68
CA ASP A 258 0.76 9.82 -2.72
C ASP A 258 2.03 10.38 -3.40
N SER A 259 2.94 9.50 -3.82
CA SER A 259 3.91 9.84 -4.86
C SER A 259 3.19 9.63 -6.20
N GLY A 260 2.46 10.67 -6.62
CA GLY A 260 2.05 10.79 -8.02
C GLY A 260 3.31 10.84 -8.86
N TRP A 261 3.54 9.81 -9.66
CA TRP A 261 4.59 9.84 -10.66
C TRP A 261 4.15 10.89 -11.70
N PRO A 262 4.95 11.93 -11.98
CA PRO A 262 4.68 12.78 -13.13
C PRO A 262 4.78 11.90 -14.38
N ALA A 263 3.74 11.94 -15.21
CA ALA A 263 3.84 11.47 -16.58
C ALA A 263 4.77 12.46 -17.31
N THR A 264 5.95 11.99 -17.68
CA THR A 264 6.80 12.61 -18.70
C THR A 264 7.14 11.56 -19.72
#